data_AF-A0A6V7IUV3-F1
#
_entry.id   AF-A0A6V7IUV3-F1
#
_cell.length_a   1.000
_cell.length_b   1.000
_cell.length_c   1.000
_cell.angle_alpha   90.00
_cell.angle_beta   90.00
_cell.angle_gamma   90.00
#
_symmetry.space_group_name_H-M   'P 1'
#
loop_
_entity.id
_entity.type
_entity.pdbx_description
1 polymer ?
#
loop_
_entity_poly.entity_id
_entity_poly.type
_entity_poly.pdbx_seq_one_letter_code
_entity_poly.pdbx_strand_id
1 'polypeptide(L)'
;NLGAFNGYYGDNMDDNANHPYNLTAIISSPTSRAIKKTTGALVNPRTMLQLRTETKINCQVVSDYSECLEQCLFDLEKDPCETTDLSSKYPD
;
A
#
# COMPACT_ATOMS: atom_id res chain seq x y z
N ASN A 1 -1.33 20.73 -15.79
CA ASN A 1 -0.88 19.39 -16.22
C ASN A 1 -0.05 18.83 -15.09
N LEU A 2 -0.68 18.21 -14.10
CA LEU A 2 -0.05 17.75 -12.87
C LEU A 2 -0.48 16.31 -12.63
N GLY A 3 0.48 15.39 -12.73
CA GLY A 3 0.69 14.20 -11.90
C GLY A 3 -0.39 13.13 -11.74
N ALA A 4 -1.62 13.35 -12.16
CA ALA A 4 -2.69 12.38 -12.00
C ALA A 4 -2.61 11.32 -13.10
N PHE A 5 -2.50 10.05 -12.72
CA PHE A 5 -2.72 8.87 -13.56
C PHE A 5 -1.64 8.49 -14.59
N ASN A 6 -0.53 7.90 -14.14
CA ASN A 6 0.12 6.86 -14.97
C ASN A 6 -0.28 5.44 -14.55
N GLY A 7 -1.16 5.28 -13.54
CA GLY A 7 -1.63 3.98 -13.05
C GLY A 7 -0.51 3.07 -12.53
N TYR A 8 0.72 3.59 -12.40
CA TYR A 8 1.90 2.81 -12.04
C TYR A 8 1.89 2.46 -10.55
N TYR A 9 1.41 3.36 -9.71
CA TYR A 9 1.31 3.19 -8.26
C TYR A 9 -0.08 2.74 -7.78
N GLY A 10 -1.02 2.52 -8.72
CA GLY A 10 -2.42 2.26 -8.41
C GLY A 10 -3.22 3.54 -8.14
N ASP A 11 -4.54 3.47 -8.30
CA ASP A 11 -5.41 4.53 -7.82
C ASP A 11 -5.32 4.54 -6.29
N ASN A 12 -5.22 5.73 -5.68
CA ASN A 12 -5.53 5.91 -4.28
C ASN A 12 -7.01 5.55 -4.13
N MET A 13 -7.28 4.28 -3.84
CA MET A 13 -8.64 3.83 -3.59
C MET A 13 -9.13 4.61 -2.38
N ASP A 14 -10.09 5.49 -2.62
CA ASP A 14 -10.98 6.04 -1.60
C ASP A 14 -11.32 4.89 -0.63
N ASP A 15 -11.11 5.10 0.67
CA ASP A 15 -11.44 4.13 1.72
C ASP A 15 -12.93 3.68 1.66
N ASN A 16 -13.78 4.40 0.91
CA ASN A 16 -15.15 3.99 0.61
C ASN A 16 -15.28 2.88 -0.45
N ALA A 17 -14.25 2.64 -1.26
CA ALA A 17 -14.09 1.46 -2.10
C ALA A 17 -13.43 0.32 -1.29
N ASN A 18 -13.94 0.06 -0.09
CA ASN A 18 -13.46 -1.02 0.77
C ASN A 18 -13.86 -2.37 0.17
N HIS A 19 -13.17 -2.79 -0.89
CA HIS A 19 -13.38 -4.11 -1.47
C HIS A 19 -13.03 -5.14 -0.39
N PRO A 20 -13.95 -6.05 -0.06
CA PRO A 20 -13.71 -7.02 1.00
C PRO A 20 -12.46 -7.85 0.65
N TYR A 21 -11.59 -8.06 1.64
CA TYR A 21 -10.39 -8.87 1.49
C TYR A 21 -10.77 -10.34 1.24
N ASN A 22 -11.00 -10.69 -0.02
CA ASN A 22 -11.55 -11.99 -0.43
C ASN A 22 -10.42 -13.00 -0.65
N LEU A 23 -10.19 -13.83 0.35
CA LEU A 23 -9.17 -14.89 0.33
C LEU A 23 -9.33 -15.82 -0.88
N THR A 24 -10.56 -16.20 -1.25
CA THR A 24 -10.81 -17.09 -2.39
C THR A 24 -10.38 -16.44 -3.70
N ALA A 25 -10.69 -15.16 -3.89
CA ALA A 25 -10.28 -14.41 -5.08
C ALA A 25 -8.75 -14.27 -5.14
N ILE A 26 -8.09 -14.01 -4.00
CA ILE A 26 -6.63 -13.89 -3.94
C ILE A 26 -5.94 -15.22 -4.24
N ILE A 27 -6.36 -16.31 -3.61
CA ILE A 27 -5.77 -17.65 -3.80
C ILE A 27 -5.99 -18.15 -5.23
N SER A 28 -7.13 -17.84 -5.83
CA SER A 28 -7.44 -18.17 -7.22
C SER A 28 -6.94 -17.14 -8.24
N SER A 29 -6.17 -16.12 -7.83
CA SER A 29 -5.62 -15.13 -8.75
C SER A 29 -4.55 -15.72 -9.68
N PRO A 30 -4.32 -15.13 -10.86
CA PRO A 30 -3.19 -15.49 -11.73
C PRO A 30 -1.85 -15.45 -10.99
N THR A 31 -1.64 -14.45 -10.13
CA THR A 31 -0.42 -14.27 -9.33
C THR A 31 -0.21 -15.43 -8.37
N SER A 32 -1.22 -15.80 -7.57
CA SER A 32 -1.12 -16.93 -6.64
C SER A 32 -0.87 -18.26 -7.37
N ARG A 33 -1.49 -18.46 -8.54
CA ARG A 33 -1.22 -19.64 -9.38
C ARG A 33 0.24 -19.65 -9.89
N ALA A 34 0.77 -18.51 -10.32
CA ALA A 34 2.15 -18.40 -10.77
C ALA A 34 3.14 -18.68 -9.64
N ILE A 35 2.93 -18.11 -8.45
CA ILE A 35 3.75 -18.37 -7.26
C ILE A 35 3.71 -19.85 -6.91
N LYS A 36 2.53 -20.47 -6.86
CA LYS A 36 2.40 -21.91 -6.61
C LYS A 36 3.13 -22.75 -7.65
N LYS A 37 3.03 -22.38 -8.93
CA LYS A 37 3.70 -23.09 -10.03
C LYS A 37 5.22 -23.03 -9.88
N THR A 38 5.77 -21.89 -9.47
CA THR A 38 7.22 -21.68 -9.37
C THR A 38 7.80 -22.21 -8.06
N THR A 39 7.08 -22.07 -6.94
CA THR A 39 7.60 -22.36 -5.60
C THR A 39 7.05 -23.64 -4.97
N GLY A 40 5.94 -24.17 -5.51
CA GLY A 40 5.17 -25.26 -4.89
C GLY A 40 4.36 -24.83 -3.65
N ALA A 41 4.56 -23.61 -3.16
CA ALA A 41 3.95 -23.13 -1.92
C ALA A 41 2.78 -22.17 -2.19
N LEU A 42 1.82 -22.18 -1.27
CA LEU A 42 0.81 -21.15 -1.12
C LEU A 42 0.80 -20.69 0.33
N VAL A 43 0.61 -19.40 0.54
CA VAL A 43 0.46 -18.84 1.88
C VAL A 43 -0.83 -19.39 2.50
N ASN A 44 -0.73 -19.84 3.75
CA ASN A 44 -1.88 -20.30 4.53
C ASN A 44 -2.88 -19.14 4.71
N PRO A 45 -4.20 -19.35 4.49
CA PRO A 45 -5.21 -18.32 4.71
C PRO A 45 -5.15 -17.62 6.07
N ARG A 46 -4.80 -18.35 7.14
CA ARG A 46 -4.62 -17.76 8.48
C ARG A 46 -3.45 -16.77 8.52
N THR A 47 -2.33 -17.14 7.91
CA THR A 47 -1.16 -16.28 7.78
C THR A 47 -1.47 -15.06 6.92
N MET A 48 -2.25 -15.19 5.85
CA MET A 48 -2.67 -14.07 5.03
C MET A 48 -3.48 -13.04 5.83
N LEU A 49 -4.46 -13.51 6.61
CA LEU A 49 -5.27 -12.64 7.47
C LEU A 49 -4.43 -11.99 8.56
N GLN A 50 -3.56 -12.76 9.22
CA GLN A 50 -2.66 -12.25 10.24
C GLN A 50 -1.78 -11.12 9.69
N LEU A 51 -1.08 -11.36 8.58
CA LEU A 51 -0.24 -10.35 7.94
C LEU A 51 -1.05 -9.11 7.56
N ARG A 52 -2.25 -9.29 6.98
CA ARG A 52 -3.12 -8.15 6.60
C ARG A 52 -3.51 -7.30 7.82
N THR A 53 -3.76 -7.93 8.96
CA THR A 53 -4.06 -7.23 10.21
C THR A 53 -2.84 -6.51 10.76
N GLU A 54 -1.69 -7.18 10.80
CA GLU A 54 -0.42 -6.63 11.31
C GLU A 54 0.09 -5.43 10.49
N THR A 55 -0.17 -5.42 9.17
CA THR A 55 0.25 -4.33 8.27
C THR A 55 -0.82 -3.26 8.08
N LYS A 56 -1.93 -3.29 8.83
CA LYS A 56 -2.99 -2.30 8.66
C LYS A 56 -2.57 -0.96 9.28
N ILE A 57 -2.28 0.02 8.42
CA ILE A 57 -2.08 1.41 8.82
C ILE A 57 -3.45 2.08 8.90
N ASN A 58 -3.71 2.81 9.99
CA ASN A 58 -4.91 3.63 10.14
C ASN A 58 -4.47 5.09 10.16
N CYS A 59 -4.58 5.78 9.03
CA CYS A 59 -4.35 7.21 8.96
C CYS A 59 -5.61 7.94 9.41
N GLN A 60 -5.45 9.03 10.17
CA GLN A 60 -6.56 9.95 10.37
C GLN A 60 -6.86 10.64 9.04
N VAL A 61 -8.12 10.99 8.80
CA VAL A 61 -8.49 11.87 7.68
C VAL A 61 -7.94 13.26 8.00
N VAL A 62 -6.66 13.46 7.72
CA VAL A 62 -6.02 14.76 7.75
C VAL A 62 -6.30 15.44 6.42
N SER A 63 -6.71 16.71 6.48
CA SER A 63 -6.88 17.54 5.29
C SER A 63 -5.55 17.85 4.59
N ASP A 64 -4.43 17.64 5.29
CA ASP A 64 -3.13 18.17 4.94
C ASP A 64 -2.14 17.00 4.78
N TYR A 65 -2.25 16.26 3.67
CA TYR A 65 -1.13 15.46 3.20
C TYR A 65 -0.01 16.39 2.75
N SER A 66 1.25 15.95 2.87
CA SER A 66 2.35 16.71 2.30
C SER A 66 2.11 16.86 0.80
N GLU A 67 2.08 18.09 0.28
CA GLU A 67 2.04 18.35 -1.16
C GLU A 67 3.39 17.96 -1.77
N CYS A 68 3.56 16.66 -2.00
CA CYS A 68 4.76 16.10 -2.59
C CYS A 68 4.77 16.37 -4.09
N LEU A 69 5.25 17.55 -4.48
CA LEU A 69 5.25 18.00 -5.88
C LEU A 69 6.44 17.47 -6.67
N GLU A 70 7.55 17.14 -6.00
CA GLU A 70 8.81 16.69 -6.60
C GLU A 70 9.36 15.47 -5.83
N GLN A 71 10.60 15.52 -5.35
CA GLN A 71 11.21 14.48 -4.53
C GLN A 71 10.95 14.74 -3.05
N CYS A 72 10.28 13.80 -2.39
CA CYS A 72 10.03 13.84 -0.95
C CYS A 72 10.76 12.71 -0.23
N LEU A 73 10.91 12.88 1.09
CA LEU A 73 11.48 11.89 1.98
C LEU A 73 10.54 11.70 3.17
N PHE A 74 9.96 10.51 3.29
CA PHE A 74 9.11 10.13 4.41
C PHE A 74 9.80 9.08 5.29
N ASP A 75 9.68 9.22 6.60
CA ASP A 75 10.11 8.21 7.57
C ASP A 75 8.93 7.27 7.83
N LEU A 76 8.79 6.19 7.05
CA LEU A 76 7.64 5.28 7.14
C LEU A 76 7.53 4.55 8.49
N GLU A 77 8.60 4.49 9.28
CA GLU A 77 8.57 3.92 10.63
C GLU A 77 7.86 4.87 11.61
N LYS A 78 8.05 6.19 11.46
CA LYS A 78 7.47 7.22 12.33
C LYS A 78 6.22 7.90 11.78
N ASP A 79 6.11 7.97 10.46
CA ASP A 79 5.08 8.65 9.68
C ASP A 79 4.63 7.75 8.52
N PRO A 80 3.92 6.65 8.81
CA PRO A 80 3.42 5.73 7.78
C PRO A 80 2.31 6.34 6.91
N CYS A 81 1.84 7.53 7.23
CA CYS A 81 0.79 8.26 6.51
C CYS A 81 1.35 9.35 5.60
N GLU A 82 2.68 9.46 5.49
CA GLU A 82 3.36 10.37 4.55
C GLU A 82 2.89 11.83 4.72
N THR A 83 2.72 12.26 5.97
CA THR A 83 2.20 13.58 6.33
C THR A 83 3.28 14.65 6.39
N THR A 84 4.54 14.27 6.61
CA THR A 84 5.66 15.19 6.82
C THR A 84 6.81 14.88 5.87
N ASP A 85 7.03 15.74 4.88
CA ASP A 85 8.22 15.66 4.02
C ASP A 85 9.49 16.13 4.76
N LEU A 86 10.48 15.24 4.82
CA LEU A 86 11.78 15.44 5.44
C LEU A 86 12.88 15.77 4.42
N SER A 87 12.56 15.91 3.13
CA SER A 87 13.53 16.14 2.05
C SER A 87 14.41 17.38 2.32
N SER A 88 13.81 18.47 2.78
CA SER A 88 14.51 19.70 3.16
C SER A 88 15.43 19.53 4.36
N LYS A 89 15.16 18.54 5.22
CA LYS A 89 15.95 18.24 6.43
C LYS A 89 17.10 17.29 6.15
N TYR A 90 16.95 16.39 5.18
CA TYR A 90 17.96 15.41 4.78
C TYR A 90 18.13 15.40 3.24
N PRO A 91 18.87 16.37 2.68
CA PRO A 91 18.99 16.55 1.22
C PRO A 91 20.03 15.65 0.53
N ASP A 92 20.75 14.81 1.28
CA ASP A 92 21.91 14.03 0.82
C ASP A 92 21.57 12.60 0.36
#